data_AF-A0A7J3XXU1-F1
#
_entry.id   AF-A0A7J3XXU1-F1
#
_cell.length_a   1.000
_cell.length_b   1.000
_cell.length_c   1.000
_cell.angle_alpha   90.00
_cell.angle_beta   90.00
_cell.angle_gamma   90.00
#
_symmetry.space_group_name_H-M   'P 1'
#
loop_
_entity.id
_entity.type
_entity.pdbx_description
1 polymer ?
#
loop_
_entity_poly.entity_id
_entity_poly.type
_entity_poly.pdbx_seq_one_letter_code
_entity_poly.pdbx_strand_id
1 'polypeptide(L)'
;MPADPWYKRVDVTALGEEVRRLILERVKRKLGFEKTLRELGIARGSLHNYLTGARRVPDRVVERALQYLDEYEFNEVVKGVERLRAVGIIRGDGSVDYSLVLEAIALTARDEYLKQALLKFTVENFREDLRKMLGSSLAHVAFRWEPGFEDFLRERKKRRKIVSGETIAYYRSLFKRYLEGKALSEELVEYVVNHENKWLRNVFRHYIQYLYYLRRIPPETYGWLMEVVPSRGYRLDVRPYPISLGDVARTLKHLEEEHELYYLVYRLMLEGGLRLSHALLLVKSFNPGELVEVPGAGLETRRLVCFEEEGFCRYYMGVRGLQKPCEWAYFSLKTLQLLAGHAGRAVDRNSVRKYAARNNLLLPKYMRKVAWRLMVKAMPREVARFIQSRFGELKISEARYEDLLGEADQHYPKYLAELSTLVYGAKTT
;
A
#
# COMPACT_ATOMS: atom_id res chain seq x y z
N MET A 1 -49.51 46.70 -16.03
CA MET A 1 -48.49 46.53 -17.10
C MET A 1 -47.18 46.16 -16.42
N PRO A 2 -46.43 45.13 -16.87
CA PRO A 2 -45.15 44.80 -16.25
C PRO A 2 -44.22 46.01 -16.37
N ALA A 3 -43.50 46.32 -15.29
CA ALA A 3 -42.80 47.58 -15.10
C ALA A 3 -41.56 47.80 -16.00
N ASP A 4 -41.20 46.85 -16.86
CA ASP A 4 -40.16 47.01 -17.87
C ASP A 4 -40.28 45.90 -18.94
N PRO A 5 -40.67 46.20 -20.20
CA PRO A 5 -40.79 45.19 -21.24
C PRO A 5 -39.44 44.55 -21.61
N TRP A 6 -39.36 43.22 -21.64
CA TRP A 6 -38.11 42.45 -21.86
C TRP A 6 -37.31 42.91 -23.10
N TYR A 7 -38.00 43.27 -24.18
CA TYR A 7 -37.38 43.69 -25.45
C TYR A 7 -36.60 45.01 -25.34
N LYS A 8 -36.81 45.81 -24.29
CA LYS A 8 -36.00 47.02 -24.03
C LYS A 8 -34.59 46.71 -23.52
N ARG A 9 -34.35 45.50 -23.01
CA ARG A 9 -33.05 45.04 -22.51
C ARG A 9 -32.18 44.41 -23.59
N VAL A 10 -32.73 44.26 -24.80
CA VAL A 10 -32.04 43.64 -25.94
C VAL A 10 -31.27 44.73 -26.68
N ASP A 11 -29.94 44.61 -26.69
CA ASP A 11 -29.12 45.41 -27.58
C ASP A 11 -29.25 44.87 -29.02
N VAL A 12 -30.12 45.52 -29.80
CA VAL A 12 -30.33 45.13 -31.21
C VAL A 12 -29.08 45.32 -32.06
N THR A 13 -28.19 46.25 -31.69
CA THR A 13 -26.98 46.54 -32.45
C THR A 13 -26.01 45.36 -32.43
N ALA A 14 -26.04 44.57 -31.34
CA ALA A 14 -25.25 43.37 -31.14
C ALA A 14 -25.74 42.12 -31.91
N LEU A 15 -26.94 42.17 -32.52
CA LEU A 15 -27.50 41.06 -33.28
C LEU A 15 -26.90 40.95 -34.69
N GLY A 16 -26.47 39.74 -35.06
CA GLY A 16 -26.01 39.42 -36.42
C GLY A 16 -27.11 39.53 -37.47
N GLU A 17 -26.71 39.67 -38.74
CA GLU A 17 -27.66 39.87 -39.85
C GLU A 17 -28.66 38.72 -40.00
N GLU A 18 -28.19 37.49 -39.82
CA GLU A 18 -29.02 36.29 -39.88
C GLU A 18 -30.06 36.24 -38.77
N VAL A 19 -29.68 36.58 -37.53
CA VAL A 19 -30.61 36.62 -36.41
C VAL A 19 -31.68 37.69 -36.63
N ARG A 20 -31.30 38.87 -37.11
CA ARG A 20 -32.24 39.95 -37.43
C ARG A 20 -33.26 39.51 -38.48
N ARG A 21 -32.81 38.74 -39.48
CA ARG A 21 -33.67 38.16 -40.51
C ARG A 21 -34.63 37.13 -39.93
N LEU A 22 -34.16 36.23 -39.07
CA LEU A 22 -34.99 35.22 -38.40
C LEU A 22 -36.04 35.85 -37.47
N ILE A 23 -35.69 36.92 -36.74
CA ILE A 23 -36.64 37.69 -35.93
C ILE A 23 -37.74 38.26 -36.83
N LEU A 24 -37.37 38.92 -37.93
CA LEU A 24 -38.31 39.49 -38.88
C LEU A 24 -39.20 38.41 -39.53
N GLU A 25 -38.62 37.25 -39.84
CA GLU A 25 -39.35 36.11 -40.41
C GLU A 25 -40.37 35.54 -39.41
N ARG A 26 -39.98 35.38 -38.14
CA ARG A 26 -40.88 34.92 -37.06
C ARG A 26 -42.06 35.87 -36.89
N VAL A 27 -41.82 37.19 -36.89
CA VAL A 27 -42.88 38.21 -36.81
C VAL A 27 -43.78 38.18 -38.05
N LYS A 28 -43.20 38.00 -39.25
CA LYS A 28 -43.99 37.82 -40.48
C LYS A 28 -44.92 36.60 -40.39
N ARG A 29 -44.41 35.45 -39.91
CA ARG A 29 -45.22 34.24 -39.74
C ARG A 29 -46.36 34.45 -38.75
N LYS A 30 -46.12 35.21 -37.68
CA LYS A 30 -47.10 35.47 -36.62
C LYS A 30 -48.19 36.47 -37.03
N LEU A 31 -47.82 37.58 -37.68
CA LEU A 31 -48.75 38.66 -38.02
C LEU A 31 -49.37 38.52 -39.41
N GLY A 32 -48.71 37.78 -40.31
CA GLY A 32 -49.04 37.75 -41.73
C GLY A 32 -48.45 38.94 -42.49
N PHE A 33 -48.25 38.77 -43.80
CA PHE A 33 -47.46 39.69 -44.64
C PHE A 33 -47.95 41.15 -44.61
N GLU A 34 -49.23 41.39 -44.87
CA GLU A 34 -49.80 42.75 -44.93
C GLU A 34 -49.80 43.46 -43.57
N LYS A 35 -50.01 42.70 -42.49
CA LYS A 35 -49.99 43.26 -41.14
C LYS A 35 -48.55 43.61 -40.73
N THR A 36 -47.57 42.77 -41.05
CA THR A 36 -46.14 43.07 -40.80
C THR A 36 -45.68 44.35 -41.50
N LEU A 37 -46.12 44.61 -42.75
CA LEU A 37 -45.78 45.85 -43.46
C LEU A 37 -46.29 47.09 -42.70
N ARG A 38 -47.55 47.05 -42.25
CA ARG A 38 -48.18 48.16 -41.50
C ARG A 38 -47.52 48.37 -40.13
N GLU A 39 -47.42 47.30 -39.34
CA GLU A 39 -46.95 47.39 -37.95
C GLU A 39 -45.47 47.74 -37.84
N LEU A 40 -44.64 47.28 -38.78
CA LEU A 40 -43.21 47.62 -38.78
C LEU A 40 -42.90 48.91 -39.55
N GLY A 41 -43.86 49.43 -40.33
CA GLY A 41 -43.70 50.63 -41.15
C GLY A 41 -42.70 50.45 -42.28
N ILE A 42 -42.77 49.31 -42.98
CA ILE A 42 -41.83 48.92 -44.05
C ILE A 42 -42.56 48.71 -45.38
N ALA A 43 -41.93 49.12 -46.48
CA ALA A 43 -42.47 48.89 -47.83
C ALA A 43 -42.36 47.42 -48.25
N ARG A 44 -43.26 46.97 -49.13
CA ARG A 44 -43.31 45.58 -49.64
C ARG A 44 -41.98 45.08 -50.20
N GLY A 45 -41.32 45.90 -51.03
CA GLY A 45 -39.99 45.58 -51.59
C GLY A 45 -38.91 45.49 -50.52
N SER A 46 -38.95 46.37 -49.51
CA SER A 46 -37.99 46.34 -48.39
C SER A 46 -38.12 45.07 -47.55
N LEU A 47 -39.35 44.63 -47.24
CA LEU A 47 -39.57 43.36 -46.51
C LEU A 47 -39.02 42.17 -47.31
N HIS A 48 -39.21 42.14 -48.62
CA HIS A 48 -38.65 41.08 -49.46
C HIS A 48 -37.11 41.10 -49.45
N ASN A 49 -36.49 42.27 -49.60
CA ASN A 49 -35.03 42.43 -49.58
C ASN A 49 -34.42 42.06 -48.21
N TYR A 50 -35.14 42.30 -47.12
CA TYR A 50 -34.72 41.90 -45.77
C TYR A 50 -34.78 40.39 -45.57
N LEU A 51 -35.88 39.74 -45.98
CA LEU A 51 -36.06 38.29 -45.79
C LEU A 51 -35.17 37.44 -46.71
N THR A 52 -34.81 37.98 -47.88
CA THR A 52 -33.89 37.33 -48.82
C THR A 52 -32.42 37.58 -48.50
N GLY A 53 -32.12 38.44 -47.51
CA GLY A 53 -30.74 38.80 -47.15
C GLY A 53 -30.07 39.79 -48.11
N ALA A 54 -30.78 40.30 -49.12
CA ALA A 54 -30.26 41.30 -50.06
C ALA A 54 -30.00 42.66 -49.40
N ARG A 55 -30.58 42.93 -48.23
CA ARG A 55 -30.32 44.13 -47.42
C ARG A 55 -30.39 43.81 -45.92
N ARG A 56 -29.47 44.38 -45.13
CA ARG A 56 -29.51 44.30 -43.66
C ARG A 56 -30.82 44.90 -43.10
N VAL A 57 -31.42 44.20 -42.14
CA VAL A 57 -32.60 44.69 -41.40
C VAL A 57 -32.19 45.84 -40.46
N PRO A 58 -32.73 47.06 -40.62
CA PRO A 58 -32.36 48.20 -39.78
C PRO A 58 -32.75 48.00 -38.31
N ASP A 59 -31.98 48.58 -37.38
CA ASP A 59 -32.20 48.49 -35.92
C ASP A 59 -33.65 48.82 -35.53
N ARG A 60 -34.16 49.96 -36.00
CA ARG A 60 -35.55 50.40 -35.78
C ARG A 60 -36.61 49.38 -36.19
N VAL A 61 -36.33 48.55 -37.20
CA VAL A 61 -37.26 47.52 -37.68
C VAL A 61 -37.20 46.30 -36.75
N VAL A 62 -36.00 45.95 -36.28
CA VAL A 62 -35.79 44.86 -35.31
C VAL A 62 -36.41 45.22 -33.96
N GLU A 63 -36.20 46.44 -33.45
CA GLU A 63 -36.81 46.94 -32.21
C GLU A 63 -38.34 46.85 -32.24
N ARG A 64 -38.96 47.26 -33.35
CA ARG A 64 -40.41 47.12 -33.55
C ARG A 64 -40.84 45.66 -33.66
N ALA A 65 -40.04 44.83 -34.34
CA ALA A 65 -40.33 43.41 -34.49
C ALA A 65 -40.33 42.69 -33.13
N LEU A 66 -39.40 43.02 -32.23
CA LEU A 66 -39.32 42.43 -30.89
C LEU A 66 -40.58 42.67 -30.05
N GLN A 67 -41.31 43.77 -30.26
CA GLN A 67 -42.56 44.07 -29.54
C GLN A 67 -43.68 43.06 -29.83
N TYR A 68 -43.57 42.30 -30.92
CA TYR A 68 -44.54 41.28 -31.33
C TYR A 68 -44.15 39.86 -30.95
N LEU A 69 -42.97 39.69 -30.36
CA LEU A 69 -42.49 38.41 -29.84
C LEU A 69 -42.65 38.37 -28.33
N ASP A 70 -42.93 37.19 -27.79
CA ASP A 70 -42.68 36.93 -26.38
C ASP A 70 -41.21 36.53 -26.14
N GLU A 71 -40.80 36.52 -24.88
CA GLU A 71 -39.42 36.19 -24.49
C GLU A 71 -39.04 34.75 -24.86
N TYR A 72 -40.00 33.82 -24.92
CA TYR A 72 -39.77 32.45 -25.34
C TYR A 72 -39.47 32.37 -26.85
N GLU A 73 -40.28 33.01 -27.68
CA GLU A 73 -40.08 33.10 -29.13
C GLU A 73 -38.74 33.76 -29.49
N PHE A 74 -38.32 34.77 -28.72
CA PHE A 74 -37.00 35.37 -28.87
C PHE A 74 -35.88 34.38 -28.54
N ASN A 75 -35.99 33.67 -27.41
CA ASN A 75 -35.00 32.68 -26.99
C ASN A 75 -34.88 31.47 -27.94
N GLU A 76 -35.93 31.17 -28.70
CA GLU A 76 -35.86 30.19 -29.78
C GLU A 76 -35.06 30.67 -30.99
N VAL A 77 -35.10 31.98 -31.28
CA VAL A 77 -34.48 32.59 -32.46
C VAL A 77 -33.03 32.99 -32.18
N VAL A 78 -32.75 33.57 -31.00
CA VAL A 78 -31.43 34.07 -30.61
C VAL A 78 -30.77 33.09 -29.64
N LYS A 79 -29.81 32.32 -30.12
CA LYS A 79 -29.12 31.28 -29.33
C LYS A 79 -27.63 31.56 -29.17
N GLY A 80 -27.02 30.91 -28.17
CA GLY A 80 -25.57 30.89 -28.00
C GLY A 80 -24.94 32.27 -27.73
N VAL A 81 -23.78 32.52 -28.37
CA VAL A 81 -22.95 33.72 -28.16
C VAL A 81 -23.69 35.01 -28.53
N GLU A 82 -24.53 34.99 -29.57
CA GLU A 82 -25.29 36.17 -29.99
C GLU A 82 -26.35 36.57 -28.95
N ARG A 83 -26.90 35.60 -28.22
CA ARG A 83 -27.77 35.90 -27.07
C ARG A 83 -27.00 36.55 -25.94
N LEU A 84 -25.81 36.03 -25.63
CA LEU A 84 -24.96 36.60 -24.59
C LEU A 84 -24.51 38.02 -24.94
N ARG A 85 -24.30 38.32 -26.23
CA ARG A 85 -24.04 39.67 -26.72
C ARG A 85 -25.27 40.58 -26.59
N ALA A 86 -26.43 40.11 -27.02
CA ALA A 86 -27.67 40.86 -26.98
C ALA A 86 -28.13 41.23 -25.55
N VAL A 87 -27.72 40.45 -24.54
CA VAL A 87 -28.02 40.68 -23.12
C VAL A 87 -26.85 41.37 -22.39
N GLY A 88 -25.77 41.71 -23.10
CA GLY A 88 -24.64 42.48 -22.55
C GLY A 88 -23.61 41.69 -21.74
N ILE A 89 -23.70 40.35 -21.70
CA ILE A 89 -22.70 39.49 -21.06
C ILE A 89 -21.40 39.45 -21.88
N ILE A 90 -21.52 39.56 -23.21
CA ILE A 90 -20.37 39.70 -24.12
C ILE A 90 -20.47 41.07 -24.78
N ARG A 91 -19.41 41.87 -24.69
CA ARG A 91 -19.31 43.20 -25.28
C ARG A 91 -19.03 43.11 -26.78
N GLY A 92 -19.24 44.22 -27.50
CA GLY A 92 -19.07 44.29 -28.96
C GLY A 92 -17.65 43.97 -29.45
N ASP A 93 -16.63 44.14 -28.61
CA ASP A 93 -15.23 43.78 -28.86
C ASP A 93 -14.92 42.30 -28.56
N GLY A 94 -15.91 41.51 -28.12
CA GLY A 94 -15.76 40.12 -27.74
C GLY A 94 -15.28 39.91 -26.29
N SER A 95 -15.04 40.99 -25.54
CA SER A 95 -14.71 40.88 -24.11
C SER A 95 -15.93 40.44 -23.30
N VAL A 96 -15.70 39.71 -22.21
CA VAL A 96 -16.75 39.20 -21.32
C VAL A 96 -16.90 40.14 -20.13
N ASP A 97 -18.15 40.47 -19.77
CA ASP A 97 -18.42 41.17 -18.53
C ASP A 97 -18.30 40.21 -17.34
N TYR A 98 -17.10 40.15 -16.76
CA TYR A 98 -16.82 39.26 -15.65
C TYR A 98 -17.66 39.57 -14.40
N SER A 99 -18.13 40.80 -14.20
CA SER A 99 -18.97 41.14 -13.05
C SER A 99 -20.31 40.43 -13.13
N LEU A 100 -20.97 40.52 -14.29
CA LEU A 100 -22.24 39.82 -14.55
C LEU A 100 -22.09 38.29 -14.49
N VAL A 101 -20.98 37.76 -15.01
CA VAL A 101 -20.69 36.32 -14.92
C VAL A 101 -20.48 35.87 -13.48
N LEU A 102 -19.73 36.64 -12.67
CA LEU A 102 -19.50 36.32 -11.26
C LEU A 102 -20.79 36.41 -10.44
N GLU A 103 -21.67 37.37 -10.72
CA GLU A 103 -22.99 37.45 -10.10
C GLU A 103 -23.87 36.24 -10.47
N ALA A 104 -23.88 35.84 -11.74
CA ALA A 104 -24.58 34.64 -12.19
C ALA A 104 -24.04 33.36 -11.52
N ILE A 105 -22.71 33.25 -11.36
CA ILE A 105 -22.08 32.17 -10.61
C ILE A 105 -22.46 32.25 -9.12
N ALA A 106 -22.50 33.43 -8.50
CA ALA A 106 -22.88 33.58 -7.10
C ALA A 106 -24.33 33.11 -6.82
N LEU A 107 -25.23 33.27 -7.80
CA LEU A 107 -26.59 32.72 -7.71
C LEU A 107 -26.62 31.19 -7.64
N THR A 108 -25.62 30.50 -8.20
CA THR A 108 -25.53 29.02 -8.12
C THR A 108 -25.41 28.53 -6.67
N ALA A 109 -24.91 29.34 -5.74
CA ALA A 109 -24.85 28.96 -4.33
C ALA A 109 -26.24 28.90 -3.66
N ARG A 110 -27.26 29.53 -4.26
CA ARG A 110 -28.63 29.64 -3.72
C ARG A 110 -29.66 28.80 -4.49
N ASP A 111 -29.30 28.28 -5.65
CA ASP A 111 -30.16 27.46 -6.51
C ASP A 111 -29.53 26.07 -6.72
N GLU A 112 -30.20 25.03 -6.23
CA GLU A 112 -29.65 23.66 -6.24
C GLU A 112 -29.53 23.10 -7.66
N TYR A 113 -30.41 23.48 -8.59
CA TYR A 113 -30.32 23.01 -9.97
C TYR A 113 -29.09 23.60 -10.67
N LEU A 114 -28.88 24.91 -10.55
CA LEU A 114 -27.72 25.61 -11.10
C LEU A 114 -26.41 25.12 -10.49
N LYS A 115 -26.41 24.83 -9.18
CA LYS A 115 -25.27 24.22 -8.49
C LYS A 115 -24.90 22.86 -9.08
N GLN A 116 -25.87 21.96 -9.25
CA GLN A 116 -25.60 20.64 -9.83
C GLN A 116 -25.15 20.73 -11.29
N ALA A 117 -25.73 21.63 -12.07
CA ALA A 117 -25.31 21.89 -13.45
C ALA A 117 -23.86 22.40 -13.52
N LEU A 118 -23.49 23.36 -12.68
CA LEU A 118 -22.12 23.90 -12.61
C LEU A 118 -21.12 22.83 -12.16
N LEU A 119 -21.45 22.03 -11.16
CA LEU A 119 -20.58 20.94 -10.69
C LEU A 119 -20.35 19.90 -11.79
N LYS A 120 -21.43 19.44 -12.45
CA LYS A 120 -21.34 18.48 -13.54
C LYS A 120 -20.49 19.03 -14.69
N PHE A 121 -20.75 20.27 -15.12
CA PHE A 121 -19.99 20.93 -16.16
C PHE A 121 -18.50 21.02 -15.79
N THR A 122 -18.19 21.41 -14.55
CA THR A 122 -16.80 21.55 -14.08
C THR A 122 -16.08 20.20 -14.08
N VAL A 123 -16.74 19.13 -13.62
CA VAL A 123 -16.15 17.79 -13.59
C VAL A 123 -15.94 17.24 -15.01
N GLU A 124 -16.89 17.44 -15.91
CA GLU A 124 -16.81 16.92 -17.28
C GLU A 124 -15.72 17.61 -18.11
N ASN A 125 -15.51 18.91 -17.89
CA ASN A 125 -14.63 19.72 -18.75
C ASN A 125 -13.27 20.05 -18.12
N PHE A 126 -13.16 20.09 -16.78
CA PHE A 126 -11.95 20.55 -16.07
C PHE A 126 -11.43 19.53 -15.05
N ARG A 127 -11.66 18.23 -15.29
CA ARG A 127 -11.28 17.14 -14.37
C ARG A 127 -9.81 17.20 -13.93
N GLU A 128 -8.89 17.42 -14.86
CA GLU A 128 -7.45 17.43 -14.57
C GLU A 128 -7.02 18.69 -13.81
N ASP A 129 -7.62 19.84 -14.09
CA ASP A 129 -7.35 21.07 -13.36
C ASP A 129 -7.92 21.01 -11.95
N LEU A 130 -9.11 20.42 -11.77
CA LEU A 130 -9.66 20.09 -10.45
C LEU A 130 -8.73 19.15 -9.68
N ARG A 131 -8.19 18.11 -10.31
CA ARG A 131 -7.20 17.20 -9.68
C ARG A 131 -5.96 17.95 -9.22
N LYS A 132 -5.42 18.86 -10.03
CA LYS A 132 -4.26 19.69 -9.66
C LYS A 132 -4.59 20.64 -8.50
N MET A 133 -5.70 21.37 -8.58
CA MET A 133 -6.14 22.33 -7.57
C MET A 133 -6.42 21.66 -6.21
N LEU A 134 -7.02 20.47 -6.22
CA LEU A 134 -7.30 19.68 -5.02
C LEU A 134 -6.06 18.95 -4.48
N GLY A 135 -4.86 19.24 -4.98
CA GLY A 135 -3.62 18.63 -4.51
C GLY A 135 -3.51 17.13 -4.80
N SER A 136 -4.31 16.62 -5.75
CA SER A 136 -4.24 15.22 -6.22
C SER A 136 -3.11 15.01 -7.23
N SER A 137 -2.38 16.06 -7.64
CA SER A 137 -1.15 15.94 -8.41
C SER A 137 -0.02 15.41 -7.51
N LEU A 138 0.22 14.09 -7.58
CA LEU A 138 1.27 13.39 -6.85
C LEU A 138 2.70 13.75 -7.30
N ALA A 139 2.83 14.46 -8.43
CA ALA A 139 4.06 14.64 -9.19
C ALA A 139 5.17 15.44 -8.49
N HIS A 140 4.93 16.03 -7.32
CA HIS A 140 5.93 16.86 -6.61
C HIS A 140 6.72 16.11 -5.53
N VAL A 141 6.34 14.87 -5.18
CA VAL A 141 7.05 14.12 -4.12
C VAL A 141 8.10 13.19 -4.73
N ALA A 142 9.36 13.63 -4.71
CA ALA A 142 10.50 12.80 -5.10
C ALA A 142 10.94 11.86 -3.97
N PHE A 143 11.16 10.60 -4.31
CA PHE A 143 11.60 9.57 -3.38
C PHE A 143 13.08 9.73 -3.08
N ARG A 144 13.42 9.88 -1.80
CA ARG A 144 14.80 9.93 -1.32
C ARG A 144 14.99 9.09 -0.09
N TRP A 145 16.06 8.31 -0.06
CA TRP A 145 16.42 7.56 1.13
C TRP A 145 17.20 8.46 2.09
N GLU A 146 16.52 8.91 3.15
CA GLU A 146 17.08 9.81 4.16
C GLU A 146 17.10 9.17 5.57
N PRO A 147 17.95 9.66 6.49
CA PRO A 147 18.02 9.14 7.86
C PRO A 147 16.66 9.10 8.56
N GLY A 148 15.83 10.12 8.35
CA GLY A 148 14.48 10.18 8.92
C GLY A 148 13.57 9.03 8.48
N PHE A 149 13.77 8.47 7.28
CA PHE A 149 13.04 7.28 6.86
C PHE A 149 13.51 6.03 7.62
N GLU A 150 14.80 5.89 7.91
CA GLU A 150 15.31 4.77 8.71
C GLU A 150 14.83 4.81 10.15
N ASP A 151 14.87 5.99 10.77
CA ASP A 151 14.36 6.21 12.13
C ASP A 151 12.86 5.92 12.18
N PHE A 152 12.12 6.29 11.13
CA PHE A 152 10.73 5.93 11.00
C PHE A 152 10.52 4.41 10.99
N LEU A 153 11.30 3.66 10.20
CA LEU A 153 11.19 2.19 10.13
C LEU A 153 11.54 1.52 11.46
N ARG A 154 12.53 2.05 12.19
CA ARG A 154 13.03 1.50 13.45
C ARG A 154 12.12 1.81 14.64
N GLU A 155 11.65 3.05 14.76
CA GLU A 155 11.12 3.56 16.03
C GLU A 155 9.69 4.09 15.94
N ARG A 156 9.36 4.79 14.84
CA ARG A 156 8.07 5.52 14.74
C ARG A 156 6.95 4.69 14.10
N LYS A 157 7.29 3.63 13.36
CA LYS A 157 6.31 2.75 12.73
C LYS A 157 5.44 2.05 13.79
N LYS A 158 4.12 2.22 13.68
CA LYS A 158 3.14 1.68 14.64
C LYS A 158 3.15 0.16 14.77
N ARG A 159 3.36 -0.58 13.67
CA ARG A 159 3.35 -2.06 13.64
C ARG A 159 4.55 -2.60 12.87
N ARG A 160 5.14 -3.70 13.36
CA ARG A 160 6.27 -4.41 12.72
C ARG A 160 7.44 -3.46 12.40
N LYS A 161 7.98 -2.84 13.45
CA LYS A 161 9.22 -2.07 13.41
C LYS A 161 10.36 -2.94 12.87
N ILE A 162 11.26 -2.34 12.09
CA ILE A 162 12.37 -3.05 11.46
C ILE A 162 13.63 -2.69 12.23
N VAL A 163 14.03 -3.56 13.15
CA VAL A 163 15.21 -3.34 14.00
C VAL A 163 16.48 -3.93 13.39
N SER A 164 16.32 -4.99 12.59
CA SER A 164 17.44 -5.70 11.98
C SER A 164 18.19 -4.80 10.99
N GLY A 165 19.48 -4.56 11.28
CA GLY A 165 20.38 -3.82 10.39
C GLY A 165 20.49 -4.46 9.00
N GLU A 166 20.52 -5.80 8.92
CA GLU A 166 20.51 -6.54 7.64
C GLU A 166 19.27 -6.19 6.80
N THR A 167 18.09 -6.13 7.43
CA THR A 167 16.83 -5.82 6.72
C THR A 167 16.82 -4.38 6.24
N ILE A 168 17.32 -3.44 7.04
CA ILE A 168 17.43 -2.03 6.65
C ILE A 168 18.42 -1.88 5.49
N ALA A 169 19.58 -2.52 5.55
CA ALA A 169 20.55 -2.50 4.46
C ALA A 169 19.96 -3.07 3.16
N TYR A 170 19.21 -4.17 3.25
CA TYR A 170 18.51 -4.74 2.09
C TYR A 170 17.44 -3.79 1.53
N TYR A 171 16.63 -3.17 2.39
CA TYR A 171 15.61 -2.20 1.97
C TYR A 171 16.23 -0.95 1.35
N ARG A 172 17.32 -0.44 1.94
CA ARG A 172 18.10 0.68 1.41
C ARG A 172 18.62 0.36 0.02
N SER A 173 19.19 -0.83 -0.18
CA SER A 173 19.67 -1.27 -1.49
C SER A 173 18.55 -1.33 -2.53
N LEU A 174 17.38 -1.92 -2.19
CA LEU A 174 16.22 -1.95 -3.08
C LEU A 174 15.71 -0.55 -3.42
N PHE A 175 15.57 0.31 -2.40
CA PHE A 175 15.07 1.67 -2.60
C PHE A 175 16.02 2.47 -3.50
N LYS A 176 17.31 2.46 -3.18
CA LYS A 176 18.33 3.18 -3.95
C LYS A 176 18.38 2.75 -5.41
N ARG A 177 18.17 1.46 -5.66
CA ARG A 177 18.21 0.91 -7.02
C ARG A 177 16.96 1.23 -7.84
N TYR A 178 15.77 1.25 -7.22
CA TYR A 178 14.51 1.21 -7.96
C TYR A 178 13.58 2.41 -7.74
N LEU A 179 13.75 3.18 -6.65
CA LEU A 179 12.85 4.26 -6.24
C LEU A 179 13.55 5.62 -6.11
N GLU A 180 14.83 5.65 -5.75
CA GLU A 180 15.57 6.90 -5.51
C GLU A 180 15.47 7.86 -6.72
N GLY A 181 15.18 9.13 -6.43
CA GLY A 181 15.05 10.19 -7.41
C GLY A 181 13.73 10.17 -8.21
N LYS A 182 12.93 9.11 -8.14
CA LYS A 182 11.67 9.03 -8.86
C LYS A 182 10.58 9.84 -8.18
N ALA A 183 9.76 10.54 -8.96
CA ALA A 183 8.58 11.22 -8.45
C ALA A 183 7.43 10.21 -8.22
N LEU A 184 6.57 10.49 -7.23
CA LEU A 184 5.34 9.74 -7.04
C LEU A 184 4.40 9.98 -8.24
N SER A 185 4.21 8.97 -9.08
CA SER A 185 3.32 9.00 -10.23
C SER A 185 2.57 7.67 -10.38
N GLU A 186 1.51 7.67 -11.19
CA GLU A 186 0.79 6.44 -11.53
C GLU A 186 1.72 5.43 -12.23
N GLU A 187 2.61 5.88 -13.12
CA GLU A 187 3.62 5.04 -13.77
C GLU A 187 4.55 4.35 -12.76
N LEU A 188 5.00 5.09 -11.73
CA LEU A 188 5.84 4.49 -10.67
C LEU A 188 5.06 3.44 -9.89
N VAL A 189 3.79 3.71 -9.60
CA VAL A 189 2.90 2.77 -8.90
C VAL A 189 2.75 1.50 -9.72
N GLU A 190 2.43 1.60 -11.01
CA GLU A 190 2.30 0.46 -11.92
C GLU A 190 3.60 -0.34 -12.03
N TYR A 191 4.74 0.35 -12.19
CA TYR A 191 6.07 -0.28 -12.17
C TYR A 191 6.30 -1.10 -10.90
N VAL A 192 6.01 -0.54 -9.73
CA VAL A 192 6.19 -1.23 -8.44
C VAL A 192 5.23 -2.42 -8.30
N VAL A 193 3.98 -2.27 -8.74
CA VAL A 193 2.97 -3.33 -8.71
C VAL A 193 3.40 -4.50 -9.58
N ASN A 194 3.91 -4.25 -10.78
CA ASN A 194 4.27 -5.30 -11.72
C ASN A 194 5.70 -5.86 -11.54
N HIS A 195 6.51 -5.26 -10.67
CA HIS A 195 7.88 -5.72 -10.46
C HIS A 195 7.94 -7.16 -9.90
N GLU A 196 8.83 -7.98 -10.49
CA GLU A 196 9.14 -9.35 -10.05
C GLU A 196 9.50 -9.45 -8.56
N ASN A 197 10.30 -8.49 -8.06
CA ASN A 197 10.70 -8.48 -6.66
C ASN A 197 9.59 -7.89 -5.79
N LYS A 198 8.74 -8.77 -5.26
CA LYS A 198 7.63 -8.41 -4.35
C LYS A 198 8.08 -7.66 -3.08
N TRP A 199 9.37 -7.64 -2.72
CA TRP A 199 9.86 -6.80 -1.62
C TRP A 199 9.86 -5.32 -1.96
N LEU A 200 9.98 -4.94 -3.24
CA LEU A 200 9.91 -3.56 -3.66
C LEU A 200 8.57 -2.94 -3.27
N ARG A 201 7.46 -3.67 -3.45
CA ARG A 201 6.11 -3.25 -3.01
C ARG A 201 6.08 -2.93 -1.51
N ASN A 202 6.73 -3.74 -0.69
CA ASN A 202 6.79 -3.49 0.75
C ASN A 202 7.62 -2.24 1.08
N VAL A 203 8.77 -2.06 0.44
CA VAL A 203 9.63 -0.89 0.63
C VAL A 203 8.89 0.39 0.20
N PHE A 204 8.25 0.38 -0.96
CA PHE A 204 7.41 1.46 -1.45
C PHE A 204 6.30 1.81 -0.46
N ARG A 205 5.49 0.81 -0.02
CA ARG A 205 4.44 1.02 0.99
C ARG A 205 4.97 1.61 2.29
N HIS A 206 6.16 1.20 2.74
CA HIS A 206 6.76 1.81 3.94
C HIS A 206 7.12 3.27 3.72
N TYR A 207 7.60 3.62 2.54
CA TYR A 207 7.87 5.02 2.20
C TYR A 207 6.58 5.84 2.11
N ILE A 208 5.50 5.29 1.54
CA ILE A 208 4.19 5.94 1.54
C ILE A 208 3.68 6.18 2.97
N GLN A 209 3.86 5.22 3.88
CA GLN A 209 3.56 5.41 5.31
C GLN A 209 4.40 6.53 5.94
N TYR A 210 5.66 6.65 5.54
CA TYR A 210 6.55 7.71 5.99
C TYR A 210 6.12 9.09 5.47
N LEU A 211 5.80 9.20 4.18
CA LEU A 211 5.27 10.43 3.58
C LEU A 211 3.97 10.87 4.24
N TYR A 212 3.08 9.92 4.56
CA TYR A 212 1.85 10.20 5.29
C TYR A 212 2.12 10.64 6.74
N TYR A 213 3.09 10.02 7.42
CA TYR A 213 3.54 10.44 8.75
C TYR A 213 4.07 11.88 8.75
N LEU A 214 4.82 12.27 7.71
CA LEU A 214 5.30 13.63 7.49
C LEU A 214 4.23 14.61 6.98
N ARG A 215 2.99 14.15 6.76
CA ARG A 215 1.91 14.94 6.15
C ARG A 215 2.23 15.49 4.75
N ARG A 216 3.11 14.81 4.00
CA ARG A 216 3.45 15.16 2.60
C ARG A 216 2.45 14.63 1.58
N ILE A 217 1.58 13.71 1.98
CA ILE A 217 0.48 13.20 1.16
C ILE A 217 -0.83 13.22 1.97
N PRO A 218 -1.97 13.48 1.33
CA PRO A 218 -3.26 13.50 2.01
C PRO A 218 -3.78 12.07 2.30
N PRO A 219 -4.75 11.91 3.21
CA PRO A 219 -5.31 10.60 3.59
C PRO A 219 -5.87 9.81 2.40
N GLU A 220 -6.47 10.47 1.42
CA GLU A 220 -7.08 9.87 0.23
C GLU A 220 -6.01 9.21 -0.65
N THR A 221 -4.93 9.93 -0.92
CA THR A 221 -3.74 9.42 -1.61
C THR A 221 -3.13 8.24 -0.87
N TYR A 222 -2.99 8.36 0.46
CA TYR A 222 -2.47 7.27 1.28
C TYR A 222 -3.37 6.03 1.18
N GLY A 223 -4.69 6.20 1.28
CA GLY A 223 -5.67 5.12 1.15
C GLY A 223 -5.54 4.40 -0.19
N TRP A 224 -5.61 5.16 -1.29
CA TRP A 224 -5.50 4.66 -2.65
C TRP A 224 -4.20 3.88 -2.88
N LEU A 225 -3.03 4.45 -2.53
CA LEU A 225 -1.74 3.78 -2.70
C LEU A 225 -1.64 2.49 -1.88
N MET A 226 -2.22 2.49 -0.68
CA MET A 226 -2.21 1.34 0.21
C MET A 226 -3.19 0.24 -0.22
N GLU A 227 -4.16 0.56 -1.07
CA GLU A 227 -5.06 -0.40 -1.70
C GLU A 227 -4.46 -0.96 -2.99
N VAL A 228 -4.03 -0.08 -3.92
CA VAL A 228 -3.53 -0.45 -5.26
C VAL A 228 -2.22 -1.21 -5.21
N VAL A 229 -1.30 -0.89 -4.29
CA VAL A 229 -0.04 -1.61 -4.14
C VAL A 229 -0.19 -2.69 -3.09
N PRO A 230 -0.64 -3.92 -3.39
CA PRO A 230 -0.92 -4.90 -2.35
C PRO A 230 0.34 -5.21 -1.55
N SER A 231 0.15 -5.39 -0.24
CA SER A 231 1.20 -5.97 0.59
C SER A 231 1.57 -7.36 0.06
N ARG A 232 2.80 -7.82 0.32
CA ARG A 232 3.21 -9.16 -0.08
C ARG A 232 2.28 -10.22 0.54
N GLY A 233 1.35 -10.74 -0.27
CA GLY A 233 0.52 -11.87 0.09
C GLY A 233 1.35 -13.14 0.21
N TYR A 234 1.16 -13.88 1.29
CA TYR A 234 1.64 -15.25 1.41
C TYR A 234 0.48 -16.15 0.99
N ARG A 235 0.55 -16.73 -0.21
CA ARG A 235 -0.30 -17.90 -0.50
C ARG A 235 0.21 -19.03 0.39
N LEU A 236 -0.68 -19.65 1.15
CA LEU A 236 -0.35 -20.81 1.97
C LEU A 236 -0.13 -22.00 1.02
N ASP A 237 1.04 -22.04 0.40
CA ASP A 237 1.43 -23.13 -0.48
C ASP A 237 1.84 -24.31 0.42
N VAL A 238 0.94 -25.27 0.59
CA VAL A 238 1.17 -26.50 1.36
C VAL A 238 2.11 -27.39 0.54
N ARG A 239 3.40 -27.00 0.50
CA ARG A 239 4.42 -27.82 -0.14
C ARG A 239 4.82 -28.95 0.81
N PRO A 240 4.68 -30.24 0.41
CA PRO A 240 5.38 -31.29 1.10
C PRO A 240 6.88 -31.00 0.96
N TYR A 241 7.59 -30.94 2.09
CA TYR A 241 9.05 -30.93 2.10
C TYR A 241 9.49 -32.36 2.45
N PRO A 242 9.59 -33.28 1.47
CA PRO A 242 10.09 -34.62 1.71
C PRO A 242 11.59 -34.51 1.99
N ILE A 243 11.94 -34.22 3.25
CA ILE A 243 13.32 -34.29 3.72
C ILE A 243 13.52 -35.73 4.19
N SER A 244 14.43 -36.45 3.56
CA SER A 244 14.83 -37.80 3.96
C SER A 244 15.67 -37.73 5.24
N LEU A 245 15.43 -38.64 6.18
CA LEU A 245 16.27 -38.78 7.37
C LEU A 245 17.69 -39.24 7.00
N GLY A 246 17.84 -39.97 5.89
CA GLY A 246 19.16 -40.34 5.35
C GLY A 246 19.99 -39.12 4.94
N ASP A 247 19.37 -38.10 4.34
CA ASP A 247 20.06 -36.86 3.97
C ASP A 247 20.52 -36.08 5.23
N VAL A 248 19.74 -36.16 6.31
CA VAL A 248 20.07 -35.58 7.61
C VAL A 248 21.28 -36.28 8.21
N ALA A 249 21.26 -37.61 8.27
CA ALA A 249 22.36 -38.42 8.79
C ALA A 249 23.65 -38.18 8.00
N ARG A 250 23.60 -38.23 6.65
CA ARG A 250 24.77 -37.95 5.80
C ARG A 250 25.31 -36.53 6.00
N THR A 251 24.43 -35.53 6.12
CA THR A 251 24.84 -34.15 6.38
C THR A 251 25.55 -34.04 7.73
N LEU A 252 25.00 -34.64 8.78
CA LEU A 252 25.60 -34.59 10.12
C LEU A 252 26.94 -35.31 10.18
N LYS A 253 27.05 -36.50 9.56
CA LYS A 253 28.30 -37.25 9.48
C LYS A 253 29.41 -36.45 8.80
N HIS A 254 29.13 -35.89 7.62
CA HIS A 254 30.09 -35.05 6.90
C HIS A 254 30.53 -33.84 7.74
N LEU A 255 29.60 -33.18 8.44
CA LEU A 255 29.96 -32.05 9.29
C LEU A 255 30.76 -32.47 10.53
N GLU A 256 30.48 -33.64 11.11
CA GLU A 256 31.23 -34.19 12.25
C GLU A 256 32.69 -34.46 11.86
N GLU A 257 32.91 -34.98 10.64
CA GLU A 257 34.24 -35.29 10.09
C GLU A 257 35.00 -34.03 9.64
N GLU A 258 34.34 -33.10 8.95
CA GLU A 258 35.01 -32.00 8.22
C GLU A 258 34.90 -30.63 8.91
N HIS A 259 33.90 -30.41 9.78
CA HIS A 259 33.66 -29.08 10.35
C HIS A 259 32.87 -29.12 11.67
N GLU A 260 33.52 -29.50 12.77
CA GLU A 260 32.92 -29.69 14.11
C GLU A 260 32.02 -28.52 14.59
N LEU A 261 32.43 -27.27 14.36
CA LEU A 261 31.61 -26.10 14.73
C LEU A 261 30.27 -26.03 13.97
N TYR A 262 30.26 -26.42 12.68
CA TYR A 262 29.03 -26.44 11.90
C TYR A 262 28.18 -27.65 12.26
N TYR A 263 28.82 -28.77 12.59
CA TYR A 263 28.16 -29.92 13.20
C TYR A 263 27.42 -29.54 14.48
N LEU A 264 28.08 -28.85 15.42
CA LEU A 264 27.46 -28.30 16.62
C LEU A 264 26.24 -27.43 16.29
N VAL A 265 26.37 -26.48 15.37
CA VAL A 265 25.26 -25.60 14.97
C VAL A 265 24.08 -26.42 14.43
N TYR A 266 24.35 -27.43 13.61
CA TYR A 266 23.32 -28.30 13.05
C TYR A 266 22.64 -29.17 14.12
N ARG A 267 23.41 -29.69 15.08
CA ARG A 267 22.87 -30.44 16.23
C ARG A 267 21.98 -29.57 17.10
N LEU A 268 22.40 -28.37 17.44
CA LEU A 268 21.57 -27.41 18.19
C LEU A 268 20.24 -27.10 17.47
N MET A 269 20.26 -27.02 16.13
CA MET A 269 19.05 -26.82 15.34
C MET A 269 18.15 -28.05 15.27
N LEU A 270 18.73 -29.25 15.28
CA LEU A 270 17.99 -30.51 15.23
C LEU A 270 17.43 -30.87 16.60
N GLU A 271 18.28 -30.93 17.63
CA GLU A 271 17.90 -31.27 19.01
C GLU A 271 16.97 -30.19 19.61
N GLY A 272 17.38 -28.92 19.59
CA GLY A 272 16.56 -27.86 20.18
C GLY A 272 15.48 -27.29 19.26
N GLY A 273 15.40 -27.75 18.01
CA GLY A 273 14.53 -27.14 17.01
C GLY A 273 14.86 -25.66 16.75
N LEU A 274 16.08 -25.21 17.01
CA LEU A 274 16.48 -23.80 16.96
C LEU A 274 16.49 -23.24 15.52
N ARG A 275 16.28 -21.93 15.40
CA ARG A 275 16.59 -21.23 14.15
C ARG A 275 18.10 -21.06 14.05
N LEU A 276 18.65 -21.03 12.83
CA LEU A 276 20.08 -20.83 12.62
C LEU A 276 20.61 -19.60 13.37
N SER A 277 19.90 -18.47 13.31
CA SER A 277 20.29 -17.26 14.06
C SER A 277 20.36 -17.46 15.57
N HIS A 278 19.50 -18.31 16.14
CA HIS A 278 19.47 -18.57 17.58
C HIS A 278 20.52 -19.59 18.00
N ALA A 279 20.79 -20.61 17.18
CA ALA A 279 21.89 -21.54 17.41
C ALA A 279 23.24 -20.79 17.37
N LEU A 280 23.44 -19.90 16.40
CA LEU A 280 24.64 -19.06 16.33
C LEU A 280 24.75 -18.08 17.49
N LEU A 281 23.63 -17.51 17.94
CA LEU A 281 23.60 -16.67 19.13
C LEU A 281 24.00 -17.46 20.38
N LEU A 282 23.45 -18.65 20.56
CA LEU A 282 23.78 -19.54 21.68
C LEU A 282 25.28 -19.81 21.75
N VAL A 283 25.90 -20.23 20.64
CA VAL A 283 27.36 -20.48 20.59
C VAL A 283 28.15 -19.23 20.97
N LYS A 284 27.77 -18.06 20.44
CA LYS A 284 28.46 -16.79 20.68
C LYS A 284 28.32 -16.29 22.13
N SER A 285 27.15 -16.43 22.74
CA SER A 285 26.83 -15.85 24.05
C SER A 285 26.58 -16.90 25.12
N PHE A 286 27.18 -18.09 24.98
CA PHE A 286 27.02 -19.17 25.94
C PHE A 286 27.64 -18.78 27.28
N ASN A 287 26.80 -18.68 28.31
CA ASN A 287 27.19 -18.39 29.67
C ASN A 287 26.35 -19.25 30.63
N PRO A 288 26.80 -20.48 30.95
CA PRO A 288 25.98 -21.45 31.68
C PRO A 288 25.76 -21.08 33.16
N GLY A 289 26.68 -20.34 33.76
CA GLY A 289 26.65 -19.99 35.18
C GLY A 289 25.81 -18.76 35.53
N GLU A 290 25.30 -18.03 34.53
CA GLU A 290 24.53 -16.81 34.75
C GLU A 290 23.18 -17.14 35.41
N LEU A 291 22.82 -16.43 36.48
CA LEU A 291 21.47 -16.47 37.05
C LEU A 291 20.56 -15.57 36.23
N VAL A 292 19.38 -16.08 35.89
CA VAL A 292 18.39 -15.38 35.07
C VAL A 292 17.01 -15.48 35.68
N GLU A 293 16.28 -14.38 35.61
CA GLU A 293 14.85 -14.35 35.88
C GLU A 293 14.09 -14.63 34.58
N VAL A 294 13.18 -15.61 34.61
CA VAL A 294 12.28 -15.92 33.50
C VAL A 294 11.07 -14.98 33.56
N PRO A 295 10.95 -13.98 32.65
CA PRO A 295 9.93 -12.96 32.81
C PRO A 295 8.53 -13.54 32.61
N GLY A 296 7.60 -13.14 33.46
CA GLY A 296 6.21 -13.63 33.47
C GLY A 296 6.00 -14.91 34.28
N ALA A 297 7.07 -15.55 34.74
CA ALA A 297 7.00 -16.71 35.64
C ALA A 297 7.58 -16.41 37.04
N GLY A 298 8.33 -15.30 37.21
CA GLY A 298 8.97 -14.96 38.50
C GLY A 298 10.00 -15.99 38.97
N LEU A 299 10.45 -16.86 38.05
CA LEU A 299 11.36 -17.97 38.31
C LEU A 299 12.80 -17.50 38.15
N GLU A 300 13.56 -17.47 39.23
CA GLU A 300 15.02 -17.35 39.20
C GLU A 300 15.64 -18.73 38.98
N THR A 301 16.44 -18.88 37.93
CA THR A 301 17.09 -20.15 37.62
C THR A 301 18.46 -19.93 37.03
N ARG A 302 19.32 -20.94 37.09
CA ARG A 302 20.57 -20.93 36.32
C ARG A 302 20.21 -20.96 34.84
N ARG A 303 20.96 -20.19 34.05
CA ARG A 303 20.72 -20.13 32.61
C ARG A 303 20.85 -21.50 31.96
N LEU A 304 21.78 -22.34 32.43
CA LEU A 304 21.85 -23.76 32.07
C LEU A 304 21.29 -24.62 33.22
N VAL A 305 20.35 -25.50 32.89
CA VAL A 305 19.85 -26.56 33.77
C VAL A 305 20.07 -27.90 33.07
N CYS A 306 20.70 -28.84 33.75
CA CYS A 306 21.01 -30.17 33.22
C CYS A 306 20.29 -31.26 34.01
N PHE A 307 19.77 -32.23 33.26
CA PHE A 307 19.06 -33.42 33.69
C PHE A 307 19.97 -34.60 33.33
N GLU A 308 20.95 -34.85 34.19
CA GLU A 308 22.06 -35.77 33.89
C GLU A 308 21.59 -37.22 33.70
N GLU A 309 20.64 -37.66 34.52
CA GLU A 309 20.05 -39.00 34.44
C GLU A 309 19.25 -39.20 33.14
N GLU A 310 18.61 -38.15 32.66
CA GLU A 310 17.82 -38.13 31.45
C GLU A 310 18.64 -37.77 30.19
N GLY A 311 19.92 -37.44 30.35
CA GLY A 311 20.88 -37.25 29.25
C GLY A 311 20.75 -35.93 28.49
N PHE A 312 20.17 -34.89 29.08
CA PHE A 312 19.97 -33.61 28.39
C PHE A 312 20.14 -32.37 29.27
N CYS A 313 20.23 -31.21 28.63
CA CYS A 313 20.15 -29.91 29.28
C CYS A 313 19.19 -28.99 28.53
N ARG A 314 18.74 -27.95 29.25
CA ARG A 314 18.05 -26.80 28.69
C ARG A 314 18.79 -25.52 29.06
N TYR A 315 18.80 -24.59 28.12
CA TYR A 315 19.42 -23.27 28.28
C TYR A 315 18.43 -22.16 28.01
N TYR A 316 18.33 -21.20 28.93
CA TYR A 316 17.47 -20.02 28.76
C TYR A 316 18.14 -19.00 27.83
N MET A 317 17.57 -18.81 26.64
CA MET A 317 18.00 -17.88 25.61
C MET A 317 17.46 -16.45 25.80
N GLY A 318 16.28 -16.30 26.41
CA GLY A 318 15.67 -14.99 26.70
C GLY A 318 15.39 -14.09 25.49
N VAL A 319 15.35 -14.62 24.26
CA VAL A 319 15.13 -13.82 23.04
C VAL A 319 13.64 -13.51 22.90
N ARG A 320 13.25 -12.28 23.23
CA ARG A 320 11.86 -11.77 23.17
C ARG A 320 11.77 -10.43 22.41
N GLY A 321 10.54 -9.94 22.18
CA GLY A 321 10.29 -8.60 21.63
C GLY A 321 10.21 -8.52 20.10
N LEU A 322 10.96 -7.61 19.47
CA LEU A 322 10.87 -7.29 18.03
C LEU A 322 11.49 -8.34 17.10
N GLN A 323 12.13 -9.36 17.68
CA GLN A 323 12.69 -10.50 16.96
C GLN A 323 11.81 -11.74 17.11
N LYS A 324 12.09 -12.79 16.33
CA LYS A 324 11.38 -14.05 16.49
C LYS A 324 11.76 -14.67 17.84
N PRO A 325 10.79 -15.06 18.67
CA PRO A 325 11.10 -15.50 20.01
C PRO A 325 11.91 -16.81 20.02
N CYS A 326 12.74 -16.94 21.06
CA CYS A 326 13.48 -18.13 21.44
C CYS A 326 13.74 -18.06 22.94
N GLU A 327 13.00 -18.84 23.72
CA GLU A 327 13.14 -18.79 25.17
C GLU A 327 14.05 -19.88 25.71
N TRP A 328 13.86 -21.12 25.25
CA TRP A 328 14.66 -22.25 25.69
C TRP A 328 15.37 -22.90 24.51
N ALA A 329 16.55 -23.44 24.77
CA ALA A 329 17.29 -24.30 23.88
C ALA A 329 17.54 -25.63 24.59
N TYR A 330 16.94 -26.71 24.09
CA TYR A 330 17.16 -28.06 24.58
C TYR A 330 18.22 -28.77 23.74
N PHE A 331 19.09 -29.56 24.36
CA PHE A 331 20.14 -30.31 23.69
C PHE A 331 20.70 -31.41 24.60
N SER A 332 21.32 -32.43 24.01
CA SER A 332 21.92 -33.57 24.74
C SER A 332 23.22 -33.19 25.46
N LEU A 333 23.64 -34.00 26.43
CA LEU A 333 24.93 -33.83 27.11
C LEU A 333 26.14 -33.85 26.14
N LYS A 334 26.09 -34.68 25.09
CA LYS A 334 27.12 -34.69 24.03
C LYS A 334 27.17 -33.33 23.31
N THR A 335 26.02 -32.70 23.06
CA THR A 335 25.97 -31.36 22.44
C THR A 335 26.45 -30.27 23.41
N LEU A 336 26.20 -30.42 24.72
CA LEU A 336 26.76 -29.51 25.73
C LEU A 336 28.30 -29.51 25.71
N GLN A 337 28.92 -30.69 25.63
CA GLN A 337 30.38 -30.82 25.56
C GLN A 337 30.96 -30.09 24.33
N LEU A 338 30.34 -30.29 23.16
CA LEU A 338 30.71 -29.57 21.93
C LEU A 338 30.51 -28.06 22.09
N LEU A 339 29.39 -27.64 22.69
CA LEU A 339 29.07 -26.23 22.91
C LEU A 339 30.09 -25.55 23.81
N ALA A 340 30.51 -26.20 24.89
CA ALA A 340 31.53 -25.69 25.80
C ALA A 340 32.88 -25.46 25.07
N GLY A 341 33.29 -26.38 24.19
CA GLY A 341 34.53 -26.26 23.42
C GLY A 341 34.53 -25.13 22.36
N HIS A 342 33.35 -24.69 21.93
CA HIS A 342 33.19 -23.62 20.93
C HIS A 342 32.56 -22.33 21.49
N ALA A 343 32.40 -22.23 22.80
CA ALA A 343 31.79 -21.09 23.45
C ALA A 343 32.49 -19.77 23.09
N GLY A 344 31.72 -18.72 22.83
CA GLY A 344 32.24 -17.40 22.46
C GLY A 344 32.58 -17.23 20.97
N ARG A 345 32.57 -18.30 20.17
CA ARG A 345 32.87 -18.20 18.73
C ARG A 345 31.75 -17.47 17.97
N ALA A 346 32.14 -16.55 17.11
CA ALA A 346 31.24 -15.88 16.19
C ALA A 346 31.32 -16.53 14.80
N VAL A 347 30.17 -16.89 14.24
CA VAL A 347 30.07 -17.47 12.90
C VAL A 347 29.04 -16.70 12.09
N ASP A 348 29.42 -16.32 10.87
CA ASP A 348 28.51 -15.65 9.95
C ASP A 348 27.47 -16.63 9.38
N ARG A 349 26.21 -16.20 9.35
CA ARG A 349 25.08 -17.00 8.87
C ARG A 349 25.22 -17.35 7.40
N ASN A 350 25.75 -16.44 6.57
CA ASN A 350 25.91 -16.70 5.14
C ASN A 350 27.03 -17.69 4.90
N SER A 351 28.10 -17.68 5.69
CA SER A 351 29.17 -18.68 5.62
C SER A 351 28.63 -20.10 5.81
N VAL A 352 27.83 -20.35 6.86
CA VAL A 352 27.21 -21.68 7.09
C VAL A 352 26.33 -22.10 5.91
N ARG A 353 25.50 -21.18 5.40
CA ARG A 353 24.61 -21.47 4.26
C ARG A 353 25.40 -21.73 2.97
N LYS A 354 26.44 -20.95 2.69
CA LYS A 354 27.28 -21.12 1.50
C LYS A 354 28.07 -22.42 1.57
N TYR A 355 28.61 -22.77 2.72
CA TYR A 355 29.31 -24.03 2.93
C TYR A 355 28.38 -25.22 2.67
N ALA A 356 27.17 -25.21 3.25
CA ALA A 356 26.19 -26.26 3.02
C ALA A 356 25.83 -26.41 1.53
N ALA A 357 25.63 -25.29 0.83
CA ALA A 357 25.33 -25.31 -0.60
C ALA A 357 26.50 -25.83 -1.45
N ARG A 358 27.74 -25.45 -1.13
CA ARG A 358 28.94 -25.89 -1.86
C ARG A 358 29.20 -27.39 -1.70
N ASN A 359 28.96 -27.92 -0.50
CA ASN A 359 29.19 -29.33 -0.19
C ASN A 359 27.94 -30.21 -0.40
N ASN A 360 26.92 -29.70 -1.09
CA ASN A 360 25.66 -30.41 -1.37
C ASN A 360 24.97 -31.00 -0.11
N LEU A 361 25.05 -30.27 1.00
CA LEU A 361 24.47 -30.64 2.28
C LEU A 361 23.05 -30.07 2.44
N LEU A 362 22.27 -30.63 3.36
CA LEU A 362 20.97 -30.05 3.71
C LEU A 362 21.13 -28.63 4.25
N LEU A 363 20.40 -27.68 3.66
CA LEU A 363 20.41 -26.29 4.15
C LEU A 363 19.92 -26.22 5.61
N PRO A 364 20.51 -25.35 6.46
CA PRO A 364 20.18 -25.29 7.89
C PRO A 364 18.69 -25.16 8.19
N LYS A 365 17.95 -24.40 7.36
CA LYS A 365 16.49 -24.20 7.53
C LYS A 365 15.69 -25.51 7.57
N TYR A 366 16.22 -26.60 7.02
CA TYR A 366 15.57 -27.90 6.99
C TYR A 366 15.72 -28.66 8.31
N MET A 367 16.81 -28.47 9.06
CA MET A 367 17.01 -29.13 10.37
C MET A 367 15.87 -28.80 11.35
N ARG A 368 15.49 -27.52 11.45
CA ARG A 368 14.34 -27.12 12.29
C ARG A 368 13.00 -27.73 11.83
N LYS A 369 12.83 -27.99 10.54
CA LYS A 369 11.62 -28.64 10.01
C LYS A 369 11.60 -30.14 10.32
N VAL A 370 12.76 -30.80 10.23
CA VAL A 370 12.91 -32.20 10.63
C VAL A 370 12.68 -32.35 12.13
N ALA A 371 13.30 -31.49 12.94
CA ALA A 371 13.08 -31.43 14.38
C ALA A 371 11.58 -31.34 14.71
N TRP A 372 10.85 -30.44 14.03
CA TRP A 372 9.40 -30.34 14.21
C TRP A 372 8.67 -31.63 13.88
N ARG A 373 8.98 -32.29 12.74
CA ARG A 373 8.34 -33.54 12.31
C ARG A 373 8.55 -34.69 13.29
N LEU A 374 9.70 -34.73 13.95
CA LEU A 374 10.04 -35.78 14.91
C LEU A 374 9.48 -35.44 16.30
N MET A 375 9.61 -34.19 16.76
CA MET A 375 9.02 -33.75 18.04
C MET A 375 7.51 -34.04 18.07
N VAL A 376 6.73 -33.69 17.04
CA VAL A 376 5.28 -33.94 17.06
C VAL A 376 4.88 -35.43 17.01
N LYS A 377 5.83 -36.34 16.81
CA LYS A 377 5.63 -37.79 16.98
C LYS A 377 5.97 -38.25 18.39
N ALA A 378 7.03 -37.69 18.98
CA ALA A 378 7.53 -38.05 20.30
C ALA A 378 6.76 -37.40 21.47
N MET A 379 6.13 -36.24 21.25
CA MET A 379 5.51 -35.43 22.30
C MET A 379 4.26 -34.68 21.81
N PRO A 380 3.42 -34.17 22.73
CA PRO A 380 2.26 -33.35 22.38
C PRO A 380 2.66 -32.10 21.57
N ARG A 381 1.73 -31.59 20.74
CA ARG A 381 2.05 -30.52 19.78
C ARG A 381 2.36 -29.21 20.46
N GLU A 382 1.68 -28.91 21.55
CA GLU A 382 1.84 -27.76 22.43
C GLU A 382 3.24 -27.75 23.06
N VAL A 383 3.72 -28.89 23.56
CA VAL A 383 5.09 -29.06 24.06
C VAL A 383 6.11 -28.84 22.93
N ALA A 384 5.89 -29.44 21.75
CA ALA A 384 6.76 -29.21 20.59
C ALA A 384 6.76 -27.73 20.12
N ARG A 385 5.62 -27.04 20.21
CA ARG A 385 5.51 -25.59 19.93
C ARG A 385 6.29 -24.79 20.96
N PHE A 386 6.17 -25.14 22.24
CA PHE A 386 6.87 -24.50 23.35
C PHE A 386 8.39 -24.59 23.16
N ILE A 387 8.93 -25.81 22.97
CA ILE A 387 10.36 -26.05 22.72
C ILE A 387 10.85 -25.24 21.51
N GLN A 388 10.08 -25.20 20.42
CA GLN A 388 10.44 -24.38 19.26
C GLN A 388 10.13 -22.88 19.41
N SER A 389 9.61 -22.43 20.55
CA SER A 389 9.18 -21.04 20.79
C SER A 389 8.19 -20.53 19.73
N ARG A 390 7.17 -21.32 19.44
CA ARG A 390 6.04 -21.00 18.55
C ARG A 390 4.82 -20.53 19.35
N PHE A 391 5.03 -19.60 20.28
CA PHE A 391 4.01 -19.15 21.23
C PHE A 391 2.75 -18.59 20.58
N GLY A 392 2.85 -17.94 19.43
CA GLY A 392 1.67 -17.44 18.69
C GLY A 392 0.77 -18.54 18.09
N GLU A 393 1.19 -19.80 18.14
CA GLU A 393 0.40 -20.96 17.71
C GLU A 393 -0.22 -21.74 18.89
N LEU A 394 0.06 -21.34 20.13
CA LEU A 394 -0.53 -21.93 21.34
C LEU A 394 -1.91 -21.32 21.60
N LYS A 395 -2.86 -22.13 22.05
CA LYS A 395 -4.17 -21.62 22.51
C LYS A 395 -4.03 -20.99 23.89
N ILE A 396 -4.95 -20.09 24.24
CA ILE A 396 -4.98 -19.42 25.56
C ILE A 396 -5.07 -20.44 26.71
N SER A 397 -5.82 -21.53 26.52
CA SER A 397 -5.95 -22.63 27.49
C SER A 397 -4.69 -23.48 27.64
N GLU A 398 -3.76 -23.41 26.67
CA GLU A 398 -2.51 -24.19 26.63
C GLU A 398 -1.32 -23.37 27.16
N ALA A 399 -1.52 -22.09 27.54
CA ALA A 399 -0.43 -21.12 27.74
C ALA A 399 0.06 -20.96 29.19
N ARG A 400 -0.18 -21.95 30.07
CA ARG A 400 0.43 -21.94 31.40
C ARG A 400 1.90 -22.30 31.27
N TYR A 401 2.75 -21.33 31.57
CA TYR A 401 4.17 -21.41 31.26
C TYR A 401 4.89 -22.51 32.06
N GLU A 402 4.60 -22.58 33.36
CA GLU A 402 5.22 -23.55 34.28
C GLU A 402 4.86 -24.98 33.89
N ASP A 403 3.58 -25.23 33.59
CA ASP A 403 3.10 -26.54 33.13
C ASP A 403 3.82 -26.96 31.84
N LEU A 404 3.86 -26.10 30.83
CA LEU A 404 4.55 -26.41 29.56
C LEU A 404 6.06 -26.62 29.72
N LEU A 405 6.69 -25.91 30.66
CA LEU A 405 8.11 -26.05 30.93
C LEU A 405 8.41 -27.41 31.58
N GLY A 406 7.61 -27.82 32.57
CA GLY A 406 7.71 -29.14 33.19
C GLY A 406 7.36 -30.29 32.23
N GLU A 407 6.29 -30.15 31.45
CA GLU A 407 5.92 -31.12 30.42
C GLU A 407 7.02 -31.26 29.35
N ALA A 408 7.67 -30.16 28.97
CA ALA A 408 8.80 -30.19 28.05
C ALA A 408 9.95 -31.01 28.61
N ASP A 409 10.35 -30.80 29.86
CA ASP A 409 11.41 -31.60 30.49
C ASP A 409 11.05 -33.08 30.55
N GLN A 410 9.79 -33.41 30.88
CA GLN A 410 9.31 -34.78 30.96
C GLN A 410 9.30 -35.50 29.60
N HIS A 411 8.91 -34.80 28.53
CA HIS A 411 8.74 -35.40 27.21
C HIS A 411 10.01 -35.38 26.35
N TYR A 412 10.94 -34.46 26.61
CA TYR A 412 12.12 -34.28 25.77
C TYR A 412 13.04 -35.52 25.64
N PRO A 413 13.26 -36.35 26.69
CA PRO A 413 14.05 -37.58 26.57
C PRO A 413 13.53 -38.56 25.51
N LYS A 414 12.20 -38.66 25.35
CA LYS A 414 11.58 -39.51 24.31
C LYS A 414 12.00 -39.06 22.91
N TYR A 415 12.03 -37.74 22.69
CA TYR A 415 12.47 -37.16 21.43
C TYR A 415 13.96 -37.37 21.18
N LEU A 416 14.81 -37.24 22.21
CA LEU A 416 16.24 -37.55 22.08
C LEU A 416 16.46 -39.02 21.73
N ALA A 417 15.71 -39.95 22.32
CA ALA A 417 15.77 -41.37 22.00
C ALA A 417 15.37 -41.65 20.54
N GLU A 418 14.32 -40.98 20.02
CA GLU A 418 13.95 -41.06 18.61
C GLU A 418 15.07 -40.53 17.69
N LEU A 419 15.69 -39.39 18.03
CA LEU A 419 16.83 -38.86 17.27
C LEU A 419 18.01 -39.83 17.26
N SER A 420 18.32 -40.40 18.43
CA SER A 420 19.38 -41.40 18.58
C SER A 420 19.13 -42.59 17.65
N THR A 421 17.90 -43.10 17.61
CA THR A 421 17.56 -44.26 16.78
C THR A 421 17.53 -43.93 15.28
N LEU A 422 16.86 -42.83 14.91
CA LEU A 422 16.50 -42.54 13.52
C LEU A 422 17.55 -41.74 12.75
N VAL A 423 18.43 -41.02 13.44
CA VAL A 423 19.41 -40.11 12.83
C VAL A 423 20.83 -40.52 13.18
N TYR A 424 21.13 -40.73 14.47
CA TYR A 424 22.49 -41.06 14.91
C TYR A 424 22.82 -42.55 14.82
N GLY A 425 21.81 -43.42 14.93
CA GLY A 425 21.92 -44.88 14.87
C GLY A 425 21.67 -45.49 13.49
N ALA A 426 21.27 -44.67 12.51
CA ALA A 426 21.10 -45.11 11.14
C ALA A 426 22.47 -45.50 10.55
N LYS A 427 22.77 -46.80 10.50
CA LYS A 427 23.85 -47.33 9.67
C LYS A 427 23.55 -46.89 8.23
N THR A 428 24.43 -46.08 7.65
CA THR A 428 24.43 -45.79 6.21
C THR A 428 24.54 -47.11 5.46
N THR A 429 23.40 -47.65 5.03
CA THR A 429 23.32 -48.65 3.95
C THR A 429 23.62 -48.00 2.63
#